data_AF-A0A1H6VMD9-F1
#
_entry.id   AF-A0A1H6VMD9-F1
#
_cell.length_a   1.000
_cell.length_b   1.000
_cell.length_c   1.000
_cell.angle_alpha   90.00
_cell.angle_beta   90.00
_cell.angle_gamma   90.00
#
_symmetry.space_group_name_H-M   'P 1'
#
loop_
_entity.id
_entity.type
_entity.pdbx_description
1 polymer ?
#
loop_
_entity_poly.entity_id
_entity_poly.type
_entity_poly.pdbx_seq_one_letter_code
_entity_poly.pdbx_strand_id
1 'polypeptide(L)'
;MKSTLSFLLIVFVSVTISCKDRDPGIYFIDQTGLDLYWHHTFGLDKGRYILFGFSSAETQSDEFELKFDYTIKGREILIKLRETVSKGKCPEFPGSWGKECTSNGTVFIPENALSQGQYKFILEIEGRKVTSTLTIDPEKYTIQIPQNDLLSSRISAVYPVPKNLLFGSIGFVGGTDENLARTLISELEKLGLTPVTVPDYPYPDLDAVHSKHLEKEFREPNNYSISILMNLNATDAKTVFEKVAAYYEATDKKLRIGLYCSNNMEQINGGPGDQLTEFYKK
;
A
#
# COMPACT_ATOMS: atom_id res chain seq x y z
N MET A 1 48.99 -45.59 -30.07
CA MET A 1 48.23 -44.41 -30.55
C MET A 1 46.72 -44.64 -30.40
N LYS A 2 46.17 -44.64 -29.18
CA LYS A 2 44.72 -44.71 -28.90
C LYS A 2 44.47 -44.26 -27.44
N SER A 3 44.57 -42.97 -27.10
CA SER A 3 44.01 -42.47 -25.83
C SER A 3 43.83 -40.96 -25.74
N THR A 4 44.35 -40.17 -26.67
CA THR A 4 44.25 -38.69 -26.61
C THR A 4 42.97 -38.12 -27.21
N LEU A 5 42.18 -38.93 -27.94
CA LEU A 5 40.96 -38.44 -28.61
C LEU A 5 39.75 -38.31 -27.67
N SER A 6 39.74 -39.02 -26.53
CA SER A 6 38.60 -39.03 -25.60
C SER A 6 38.60 -37.86 -24.61
N PHE A 7 39.76 -37.24 -24.35
CA PHE A 7 39.85 -36.10 -23.44
C PHE A 7 39.41 -34.77 -24.09
N LEU A 8 39.57 -34.63 -25.41
CA LEU A 8 39.15 -33.41 -26.11
C LEU A 8 37.62 -33.30 -26.26
N LEU A 9 36.90 -34.43 -26.28
CA LEU A 9 35.44 -34.43 -26.44
C LEU A 9 34.70 -34.02 -25.14
N ILE A 10 35.28 -34.32 -23.97
CA ILE A 10 34.67 -33.98 -22.66
C ILE A 10 34.85 -32.49 -22.34
N VAL A 11 35.93 -31.87 -22.82
CA VAL A 11 36.17 -30.42 -22.65
C VAL A 11 35.26 -29.59 -23.57
N PHE A 12 34.86 -30.09 -24.74
CA PHE A 12 33.93 -29.36 -25.62
C PHE A 12 32.46 -29.45 -25.18
N VAL A 13 32.03 -30.53 -24.50
CA VAL A 13 30.66 -30.66 -23.98
C VAL A 13 30.44 -29.84 -22.69
N SER A 14 31.51 -29.47 -21.98
CA SER A 14 31.41 -28.66 -20.76
C SER A 14 31.36 -27.15 -21.01
N VAL A 15 31.56 -26.68 -22.25
CA VAL A 15 31.42 -25.25 -22.61
C VAL A 15 30.02 -24.91 -23.13
N THR A 16 29.14 -25.91 -23.35
CA THR A 16 27.77 -25.68 -23.85
C THR A 16 26.68 -25.79 -22.78
N ILE A 17 27.03 -25.96 -21.49
CA ILE A 17 26.06 -26.06 -20.38
C ILE A 17 26.36 -25.02 -19.29
N SER A 18 26.27 -23.74 -19.63
CA SER A 18 25.87 -22.65 -18.71
C SER A 18 25.85 -21.29 -19.41
N CYS A 19 25.28 -21.22 -20.62
CA CYS A 19 24.43 -20.07 -20.87
C CYS A 19 23.12 -20.39 -20.15
N LYS A 20 22.99 -19.97 -18.89
CA LYS A 20 21.64 -19.79 -18.33
C LYS A 20 20.95 -18.87 -19.33
N ASP A 21 19.98 -19.41 -20.08
CA ASP A 21 19.13 -18.58 -20.91
C ASP A 21 18.67 -17.42 -20.02
N ARG A 22 19.00 -16.20 -20.45
CA ARG A 22 18.57 -15.00 -19.71
C ARG A 22 17.05 -15.03 -19.67
N ASP A 23 16.50 -14.77 -18.50
CA ASP A 23 15.06 -14.89 -18.28
C ASP A 23 14.33 -13.89 -19.22
N PRO A 24 13.46 -14.37 -20.13
CA PRO A 24 12.80 -13.52 -21.12
C PRO A 24 11.96 -12.39 -20.50
N GLY A 25 11.57 -12.53 -19.22
CA GLY A 25 10.86 -11.48 -18.50
C GLY A 25 11.69 -10.21 -18.27
N ILE A 26 13.02 -10.31 -18.18
CA ILE A 26 13.87 -9.15 -17.87
C ILE A 26 14.05 -8.26 -19.10
N TYR A 27 14.30 -8.85 -20.28
CA TYR A 27 14.47 -8.11 -21.54
C TYR A 27 13.20 -7.35 -21.95
N PHE A 28 12.03 -7.82 -21.52
CA PHE A 28 10.76 -7.13 -21.78
C PHE A 28 10.65 -5.82 -21.00
N ILE A 29 11.00 -5.81 -19.71
CA ILE A 29 10.93 -4.61 -18.86
C ILE A 29 11.84 -3.51 -19.42
N ASP A 30 12.94 -3.88 -20.06
CA ASP A 30 13.83 -2.94 -20.73
C ASP A 30 13.17 -2.17 -21.88
N GLN A 31 12.12 -2.72 -22.49
CA GLN A 31 11.42 -2.11 -23.63
C GLN A 31 10.23 -1.24 -23.21
N THR A 32 9.54 -1.59 -22.13
CA THR A 32 8.31 -0.90 -21.71
C THR A 32 8.51 0.03 -20.50
N GLY A 33 9.55 -0.20 -19.70
CA GLY A 33 9.78 0.54 -18.45
C GLY A 33 8.83 0.12 -17.32
N LEU A 34 8.95 0.79 -16.19
CA LEU A 34 8.17 0.54 -14.99
C LEU A 34 7.39 1.77 -14.53
N ASP A 35 6.17 1.54 -14.08
CA ASP A 35 5.37 2.50 -13.33
C ASP A 35 5.56 2.26 -11.83
N LEU A 36 5.87 3.32 -11.10
CA LEU A 36 5.99 3.31 -9.65
C LEU A 36 4.69 3.76 -9.00
N TYR A 37 4.10 2.85 -8.23
CA TYR A 37 3.13 3.14 -7.18
C TYR A 37 3.85 3.12 -5.83
N TRP A 38 3.59 4.10 -4.96
CA TRP A 38 4.21 4.13 -3.64
C TRP A 38 3.33 4.86 -2.63
N HIS A 39 3.44 4.46 -1.37
CA HIS A 39 2.73 5.08 -0.25
C HIS A 39 3.37 4.69 1.09
N HIS A 40 2.97 5.39 2.15
CA HIS A 40 3.33 5.08 3.53
C HIS A 40 2.31 4.14 4.14
N THR A 41 2.75 3.07 4.80
CA THR A 41 1.85 2.11 5.44
C THR A 41 2.53 1.37 6.59
N PHE A 42 1.82 0.43 7.20
CA PHE A 42 2.29 -0.41 8.30
C PHE A 42 1.96 -1.88 8.05
N GLY A 43 2.84 -2.77 8.49
CA GLY A 43 2.58 -4.21 8.55
C GLY A 43 2.98 -4.76 9.91
N LEU A 44 2.18 -5.70 10.44
CA LEU A 44 2.39 -6.30 11.76
C LEU A 44 3.82 -6.85 11.97
N ASP A 45 4.41 -7.39 10.92
CA ASP A 45 5.75 -7.97 10.90
C ASP A 45 6.86 -6.95 10.54
N LYS A 46 6.51 -5.86 9.86
CA LYS A 46 7.46 -4.89 9.27
C LYS A 46 7.51 -3.54 9.98
N GLY A 47 6.57 -3.27 10.87
CA GLY A 47 6.38 -1.93 11.43
C GLY A 47 5.93 -0.94 10.36
N ARG A 48 6.29 0.34 10.53
CA ARG A 48 6.02 1.40 9.55
C ARG A 48 7.06 1.37 8.43
N TYR A 49 6.62 1.46 7.19
CA TYR A 49 7.48 1.43 6.02
C TYR A 49 6.93 2.25 4.85
N ILE A 50 7.81 2.55 3.91
CA ILE A 50 7.45 3.03 2.58
C ILE A 50 7.37 1.82 1.66
N LEU A 51 6.22 1.63 1.02
CA LEU A 51 6.03 0.62 -0.02
C LEU A 51 6.38 1.25 -1.36
N PHE A 52 7.28 0.62 -2.11
CA PHE A 52 7.53 0.90 -3.52
C PHE A 52 7.07 -0.30 -4.35
N GLY A 53 5.97 -0.14 -5.07
CA GLY A 53 5.42 -1.12 -5.99
C GLY A 53 5.75 -0.72 -7.42
N PHE A 54 6.40 -1.61 -8.15
CA PHE A 54 6.75 -1.42 -9.53
C PHE A 54 5.90 -2.34 -10.39
N SER A 55 5.24 -1.79 -11.40
CA SER A 55 4.50 -2.54 -12.41
C SER A 55 5.05 -2.27 -13.80
N SER A 56 4.89 -3.21 -14.73
CA SER A 56 5.14 -2.92 -16.15
C SER A 56 4.28 -1.72 -16.59
N ALA A 57 4.87 -0.76 -17.31
CA ALA A 57 4.13 0.43 -17.76
C ALA A 57 3.10 0.09 -18.86
N GLU A 58 3.30 -1.03 -19.56
CA GLU A 58 2.38 -1.57 -20.54
C GLU A 58 1.83 -2.94 -20.11
N THR A 59 0.64 -3.27 -20.60
CA THR A 59 0.04 -4.60 -20.45
C THR A 59 0.74 -5.63 -21.33
N GLN A 60 0.67 -6.89 -20.94
CA GLN A 60 1.46 -7.99 -21.51
C GLN A 60 0.64 -9.28 -21.58
N SER A 61 1.03 -10.21 -22.44
CA SER A 61 0.36 -11.51 -22.61
C SER A 61 0.77 -12.57 -21.60
N ASP A 62 1.96 -12.42 -21.01
CA ASP A 62 2.51 -13.29 -19.97
C ASP A 62 2.71 -12.49 -18.70
N GLU A 63 2.42 -13.09 -17.55
CA GLU A 63 2.59 -12.49 -16.24
C GLU A 63 3.97 -12.84 -15.67
N PHE A 64 4.65 -11.84 -15.11
CA PHE A 64 5.90 -12.04 -14.38
C PHE A 64 5.80 -11.42 -12.99
N GLU A 65 6.36 -12.13 -12.02
CA GLU A 65 6.67 -11.57 -10.71
C GLU A 65 8.07 -10.94 -10.75
N LEU A 66 8.14 -9.66 -10.39
CA LEU A 66 9.36 -8.88 -10.36
C LEU A 66 9.97 -8.93 -8.96
N LYS A 67 11.21 -9.41 -8.84
CA LYS A 67 11.88 -9.55 -7.55
C LYS A 67 12.99 -8.52 -7.43
N PHE A 68 12.85 -7.64 -6.45
CA PHE A 68 13.77 -6.55 -6.21
C PHE A 68 14.56 -6.76 -4.93
N ASP A 69 15.85 -6.42 -4.98
CA ASP A 69 16.67 -6.19 -3.80
C ASP A 69 16.78 -4.68 -3.55
N TYR A 70 16.97 -4.28 -2.30
CA TYR A 70 17.31 -2.90 -1.98
C TYR A 70 18.48 -2.80 -1.01
N THR A 71 19.23 -1.71 -1.11
CA THR A 71 20.28 -1.35 -0.16
C THR A 71 20.24 0.15 0.12
N ILE A 72 20.59 0.52 1.35
CA ILE A 72 20.72 1.91 1.77
C ILE A 72 22.16 2.13 2.23
N LYS A 73 22.85 3.09 1.60
CA LYS A 73 24.22 3.48 1.95
C LYS A 73 24.27 4.99 2.11
N GLY A 74 24.27 5.45 3.35
CA GLY A 74 24.21 6.89 3.65
C GLY A 74 22.93 7.53 3.09
N ARG A 75 23.07 8.44 2.13
CA ARG A 75 21.96 9.12 1.44
C ARG A 75 21.65 8.53 0.06
N GLU A 76 22.11 7.31 -0.24
CA GLU A 76 21.77 6.59 -1.47
C GLU A 76 20.90 5.37 -1.16
N ILE A 77 19.76 5.27 -1.84
CA ILE A 77 18.87 4.11 -1.86
C ILE A 77 19.02 3.48 -3.24
N LEU A 78 19.49 2.24 -3.31
CA LEU A 78 19.56 1.47 -4.55
C LEU A 78 18.53 0.36 -4.49
N ILE A 79 17.58 0.37 -5.43
CA ILE A 79 16.64 -0.72 -5.71
C ILE A 79 17.08 -1.38 -7.02
N LYS A 80 17.30 -2.68 -7.00
CA LYS A 80 17.78 -3.44 -8.16
C LYS A 80 16.83 -4.58 -8.48
N LEU A 81 16.39 -4.66 -9.74
CA LEU A 81 15.70 -5.85 -10.23
C LEU A 81 16.70 -7.01 -10.27
N ARG A 82 16.45 -8.02 -9.44
CA ARG A 82 17.33 -9.19 -9.26
C ARG A 82 16.96 -10.31 -10.22
N GLU A 83 15.67 -10.60 -10.31
CA GLU A 83 15.12 -11.66 -11.14
C GLU A 83 13.68 -11.33 -11.53
N THR A 84 13.24 -11.89 -12.65
CA THR A 84 11.84 -12.02 -13.02
C THR A 84 11.46 -13.48 -12.91
N VAL A 85 10.24 -13.78 -12.49
CA VAL A 85 9.74 -15.16 -12.41
C VAL A 85 8.46 -15.24 -13.20
N SER A 86 8.50 -15.98 -14.32
CA SER A 86 7.29 -16.19 -15.12
C SER A 86 6.20 -16.90 -14.30
N LYS A 87 4.98 -16.38 -14.38
CA LYS A 87 3.74 -16.98 -13.87
C LYS A 87 2.92 -17.64 -14.99
N GLY A 88 3.44 -17.64 -16.22
CA GLY A 88 2.76 -18.11 -17.42
C GLY A 88 1.89 -17.04 -18.06
N LYS A 89 0.95 -17.46 -18.90
CA LYS A 89 0.06 -16.55 -19.64
C LYS A 89 -0.90 -15.85 -18.70
N CYS A 90 -1.18 -14.58 -18.98
CA CYS A 90 -2.20 -13.83 -18.27
C CYS A 90 -3.56 -14.55 -18.38
N PRO A 91 -4.33 -14.63 -17.28
CA PRO A 91 -5.66 -15.23 -17.29
C PRO A 91 -6.60 -14.43 -18.21
N GLU A 92 -7.49 -15.15 -18.88
CA GLU A 92 -8.52 -14.53 -19.72
C GLU A 92 -9.64 -14.01 -18.82
N PHE A 93 -9.81 -12.68 -18.77
CA PHE A 93 -10.92 -12.07 -18.06
C PHE A 93 -12.13 -11.91 -18.99
N PRO A 94 -13.34 -12.28 -18.55
CA PRO A 94 -14.54 -12.07 -19.36
C PRO A 94 -14.78 -10.58 -19.57
N GLY A 95 -14.77 -10.12 -20.84
CA GLY A 95 -14.96 -8.72 -21.22
C GLY A 95 -13.93 -8.24 -22.25
N SER A 96 -13.86 -6.94 -22.50
CA SER A 96 -12.95 -6.30 -23.46
C SER A 96 -11.48 -6.28 -23.02
N TRP A 97 -11.16 -6.80 -21.84
CA TRP A 97 -9.84 -6.74 -21.20
C TRP A 97 -8.86 -7.81 -21.73
N GLY A 98 -9.35 -8.81 -22.48
CA GLY A 98 -8.51 -9.75 -23.20
C GLY A 98 -7.64 -10.66 -22.32
N LYS A 99 -6.44 -11.01 -22.84
CA LYS A 99 -5.42 -11.86 -22.19
C LYS A 99 -4.24 -11.03 -21.71
N GLU A 100 -4.54 -9.84 -21.19
CA GLU A 100 -3.56 -8.84 -20.85
C GLU A 100 -3.55 -8.59 -19.35
N CYS A 101 -2.36 -8.54 -18.77
CA CYS A 101 -2.17 -8.24 -17.35
C CYS A 101 -0.88 -7.44 -17.15
N THR A 102 -0.58 -7.05 -15.91
CA THR A 102 0.61 -6.25 -15.56
C THR A 102 1.53 -7.04 -14.64
N SER A 103 2.81 -7.14 -15.00
CA SER A 103 3.84 -7.69 -14.12
C SER A 103 4.05 -6.75 -12.96
N ASN A 104 4.31 -7.27 -11.77
CA ASN A 104 4.56 -6.42 -10.62
C ASN A 104 5.56 -7.00 -9.61
N GLY A 105 6.11 -6.11 -8.80
CA GLY A 105 6.97 -6.44 -7.66
C GLY A 105 6.97 -5.31 -6.64
N THR A 106 7.31 -5.64 -5.40
CA THR A 106 7.30 -4.67 -4.30
C THR A 106 8.59 -4.68 -3.50
N VAL A 107 8.94 -3.50 -2.98
CA VAL A 107 10.01 -3.28 -2.01
C VAL A 107 9.44 -2.56 -0.81
N PHE A 108 9.85 -2.97 0.39
CA PHE A 108 9.46 -2.37 1.64
C PHE A 108 10.69 -1.76 2.32
N ILE A 109 10.72 -0.44 2.46
CA ILE A 109 11.79 0.26 3.18
C ILE A 109 11.26 0.70 4.54
N PRO A 110 11.77 0.13 5.66
CA PRO A 110 11.39 0.55 7.00
C PRO A 110 11.60 2.06 7.18
N GLU A 111 10.62 2.74 7.77
CA GLU A 111 10.68 4.19 7.95
C GLU A 111 11.86 4.59 8.85
N ASN A 112 12.21 3.77 9.84
CA ASN A 112 13.35 3.99 10.72
C ASN A 112 14.73 3.87 10.02
N ALA A 113 14.78 3.35 8.79
CA ALA A 113 15.99 3.31 7.97
C ALA A 113 16.24 4.65 7.24
N LEU A 114 15.26 5.56 7.27
CA LEU A 114 15.30 6.85 6.59
C LEU A 114 15.20 7.99 7.62
N SER A 115 16.20 8.86 7.60
CA SER A 115 16.21 10.10 8.39
C SER A 115 15.78 11.26 7.51
N GLN A 116 15.24 12.34 8.09
CA GLN A 116 14.90 13.54 7.34
C GLN A 116 16.05 14.01 6.42
N GLY A 117 15.70 14.45 5.22
CA GLY A 117 16.63 14.98 4.22
C GLY A 117 16.45 14.37 2.84
N GLN A 118 17.39 14.68 1.94
CA GLN A 118 17.36 14.22 0.56
C GLN A 118 18.17 12.94 0.38
N TYR A 119 17.60 12.02 -0.40
CA TYR A 119 18.20 10.78 -0.82
C TYR A 119 18.27 10.71 -2.34
N LYS A 120 19.35 10.12 -2.83
CA LYS A 120 19.44 9.67 -4.21
C LYS A 120 18.75 8.31 -4.30
N PHE A 121 17.64 8.26 -5.02
CA PHE A 121 16.88 7.03 -5.27
C PHE A 121 17.29 6.47 -6.62
N ILE A 122 17.88 5.28 -6.64
CA ILE A 122 18.44 4.67 -7.83
C ILE A 122 17.66 3.39 -8.11
N LEU A 123 16.99 3.32 -9.26
CA LEU A 123 16.45 2.09 -9.80
C LEU A 123 17.43 1.53 -10.83
N GLU A 124 17.89 0.29 -10.62
CA GLU A 124 18.79 -0.43 -11.54
C GLU A 124 18.09 -1.65 -12.15
N ILE A 125 18.05 -1.70 -13.48
CA ILE A 125 17.47 -2.78 -14.28
C ILE A 125 18.50 -3.10 -15.37
N GLU A 126 19.01 -4.33 -15.39
CA GLU A 126 20.06 -4.78 -16.34
C GLU A 126 21.25 -3.83 -16.53
N GLY A 127 21.66 -3.11 -15.47
CA GLY A 127 22.77 -2.16 -15.52
C GLY A 127 22.41 -0.77 -16.05
N ARG A 128 21.19 -0.57 -16.59
CA ARG A 128 20.59 0.76 -16.77
C ARG A 128 20.18 1.32 -15.43
N LYS A 129 20.28 2.64 -15.27
CA LYS A 129 19.95 3.32 -14.01
C LYS A 129 19.10 4.54 -14.26
N VAL A 130 18.03 4.66 -13.48
CA VAL A 130 17.35 5.95 -13.26
C VAL A 130 17.74 6.45 -11.90
N THR A 131 18.20 7.70 -11.85
CA THR A 131 18.49 8.39 -10.59
C THR A 131 17.44 9.46 -10.36
N SER A 132 16.61 9.24 -9.35
CA SER A 132 15.60 10.15 -8.85
C SER A 132 16.06 10.79 -7.54
N THR A 133 15.39 11.85 -7.13
CA THR A 133 15.58 12.44 -5.80
C THR A 133 14.39 12.08 -4.93
N LEU A 134 14.62 11.49 -3.76
CA LEU A 134 13.60 11.25 -2.74
C LEU A 134 13.86 12.20 -1.57
N THR A 135 12.93 13.09 -1.26
CA THR A 135 13.01 13.98 -0.11
C THR A 135 12.10 13.48 0.99
N ILE A 136 12.67 13.27 2.17
CA ILE A 136 11.98 12.84 3.39
C ILE A 136 11.82 14.07 4.28
N ASP A 137 10.60 14.61 4.35
CA ASP A 137 10.21 15.68 5.28
C ASP A 137 9.14 15.19 6.27
N PRO A 138 9.05 15.77 7.48
CA PRO A 138 8.07 15.35 8.48
C PRO A 138 6.62 15.43 8.01
N GLU A 139 6.31 16.35 7.09
CA GLU A 139 4.96 16.58 6.59
C GLU A 139 4.61 15.70 5.38
N LYS A 140 5.59 15.40 4.51
CA LYS A 140 5.39 14.64 3.28
C LYS A 140 6.71 14.10 2.74
N TYR A 141 6.65 13.00 2.02
CA TYR A 141 7.77 12.49 1.24
C TYR A 141 7.51 12.81 -0.22
N THR A 142 8.54 13.23 -0.96
CA THR A 142 8.42 13.57 -2.39
C THR A 142 9.46 12.83 -3.21
N ILE A 143 9.06 12.33 -4.38
CA ILE A 143 9.99 11.72 -5.34
C ILE A 143 9.99 12.53 -6.63
N GLN A 144 11.15 13.02 -7.04
CA GLN A 144 11.37 13.66 -8.34
C GLN A 144 12.06 12.66 -9.26
N ILE A 145 11.31 12.11 -10.21
CA ILE A 145 11.82 11.21 -11.25
C ILE A 145 12.09 12.05 -12.50
N PRO A 146 13.33 12.08 -13.04
CA PRO A 146 13.61 12.80 -14.27
C PRO A 146 12.86 12.14 -15.46
N GLN A 147 12.58 12.88 -16.51
CA GLN A 147 11.97 12.30 -17.72
C GLN A 147 12.89 11.23 -18.32
N ASN A 148 12.35 10.02 -18.49
CA ASN A 148 13.07 8.85 -19.02
C ASN A 148 12.05 7.74 -19.39
N ASP A 149 12.50 6.70 -20.09
CA ASP A 149 11.64 5.60 -20.55
C ASP A 149 11.61 4.39 -19.60
N LEU A 150 12.43 4.38 -18.55
CA LEU A 150 12.59 3.22 -17.65
C LEU A 150 11.72 3.30 -16.40
N LEU A 151 11.44 4.51 -15.90
CA LEU A 151 10.70 4.72 -14.67
C LEU A 151 9.80 5.94 -14.77
N SER A 152 8.53 5.73 -14.49
CA SER A 152 7.50 6.75 -14.39
C SER A 152 6.78 6.65 -13.04
N SER A 153 6.17 7.74 -12.58
CA SER A 153 5.21 7.69 -11.47
C SER A 153 4.17 8.77 -11.63
N ARG A 154 2.91 8.41 -11.35
CA ARG A 154 1.80 9.38 -11.26
C ARG A 154 1.71 10.02 -9.87
N ILE A 155 2.45 9.50 -8.89
CA ILE A 155 2.44 9.95 -7.50
C ILE A 155 3.77 10.66 -7.23
N SER A 156 3.75 11.97 -7.10
CA SER A 156 4.95 12.78 -6.82
C SER A 156 5.19 13.00 -5.32
N ALA A 157 4.15 12.84 -4.51
CA ALA A 157 4.21 13.02 -3.07
C ALA A 157 3.30 12.03 -2.36
N VAL A 158 3.73 11.58 -1.18
CA VAL A 158 2.93 10.78 -0.26
C VAL A 158 3.07 11.38 1.14
N TYR A 159 2.02 11.26 1.94
CA TYR A 159 2.00 11.84 3.27
C TYR A 159 2.18 10.71 4.30
N PRO A 160 3.15 10.81 5.22
CA PRO A 160 3.37 9.80 6.24
C PRO A 160 2.16 9.76 7.19
N VAL A 161 1.53 8.60 7.37
CA VAL A 161 0.34 8.48 8.22
C VAL A 161 0.74 8.80 9.67
N PRO A 162 0.18 9.80 10.37
CA PRO A 162 0.56 10.09 11.73
C PRO A 162 0.34 8.90 12.67
N LYS A 163 1.15 8.77 13.71
CA LYS A 163 0.93 7.76 14.75
C LYS A 163 -0.29 8.12 15.59
N ASN A 164 -0.86 7.13 16.28
CA ASN A 164 -1.96 7.29 17.21
C ASN A 164 -3.23 7.90 16.57
N LEU A 165 -3.43 7.67 15.28
CA LEU A 165 -4.70 7.92 14.61
C LEU A 165 -5.56 6.66 14.59
N LEU A 166 -6.85 6.85 14.81
CA LEU A 166 -7.90 5.90 14.48
C LEU A 166 -8.73 6.45 13.32
N PHE A 167 -8.92 5.69 12.26
CA PHE A 167 -9.69 6.14 11.09
C PHE A 167 -10.53 5.01 10.49
N GLY A 168 -11.52 5.35 9.67
CA GLY A 168 -12.36 4.37 8.97
C GLY A 168 -13.80 4.83 8.91
N SER A 169 -14.74 3.89 8.92
CA SER A 169 -16.17 4.19 8.73
C SER A 169 -17.08 3.42 9.69
N ILE A 170 -18.18 4.07 10.08
CA ILE A 170 -19.31 3.42 10.76
C ILE A 170 -20.49 3.41 9.79
N GLY A 171 -20.86 2.22 9.33
CA GLY A 171 -22.01 1.97 8.47
C GLY A 171 -23.27 1.64 9.26
N PHE A 172 -24.43 2.03 8.73
CA PHE A 172 -25.76 1.77 9.27
C PHE A 172 -26.48 0.82 8.31
N VAL A 173 -26.88 -0.36 8.80
CA VAL A 173 -27.48 -1.42 7.98
C VAL A 173 -28.99 -1.23 7.88
N GLY A 174 -29.49 -1.15 6.64
CA GLY A 174 -30.91 -0.98 6.34
C GLY A 174 -31.31 0.48 6.21
N GLY A 175 -32.28 0.76 5.32
CA GLY A 175 -32.59 2.10 4.76
C GLY A 175 -33.17 3.14 5.74
N THR A 176 -33.05 2.90 7.03
CA THR A 176 -33.48 3.74 8.15
C THR A 176 -32.28 3.81 9.10
N ASP A 177 -31.54 4.90 9.23
CA ASP A 177 -32.06 6.26 9.31
C ASP A 177 -30.88 7.23 9.13
N GLU A 178 -31.02 8.15 8.18
CA GLU A 178 -30.21 9.37 8.12
C GLU A 178 -30.17 10.06 9.50
N ASN A 179 -31.27 9.97 10.26
CA ASN A 179 -31.39 10.47 11.63
C ASN A 179 -30.48 9.76 12.62
N LEU A 180 -30.24 8.46 12.46
CA LEU A 180 -29.32 7.72 13.33
C LEU A 180 -27.87 8.18 13.07
N ALA A 181 -27.50 8.36 11.81
CA ALA A 181 -26.20 8.93 11.46
C ALA A 181 -26.04 10.36 12.02
N ARG A 182 -27.05 11.22 11.82
CA ARG A 182 -27.06 12.60 12.37
C ARG A 182 -26.98 12.64 13.90
N THR A 183 -27.70 11.75 14.57
CA THR A 183 -27.70 11.69 16.04
C THR A 183 -26.33 11.26 16.54
N LEU A 184 -25.74 10.20 15.99
CA LEU A 184 -24.40 9.77 16.37
C LEU A 184 -23.36 10.86 16.11
N ILE A 185 -23.40 11.54 14.95
CA ILE A 185 -22.53 12.71 14.68
C ILE A 185 -22.67 13.76 15.78
N SER A 186 -23.90 14.19 16.11
CA SER A 186 -24.13 15.20 17.15
C SER A 186 -23.62 14.75 18.53
N GLU A 187 -23.72 13.46 18.85
CA GLU A 187 -23.18 12.91 20.09
C GLU A 187 -21.65 12.93 20.12
N LEU A 188 -21.01 12.59 18.99
CA LEU A 188 -19.55 12.65 18.84
C LEU A 188 -19.03 14.09 18.89
N GLU A 189 -19.73 15.04 18.26
CA GLU A 189 -19.41 16.47 18.33
C GLU A 189 -19.43 17.00 19.77
N LYS A 190 -20.39 16.56 20.60
CA LYS A 190 -20.43 16.90 22.03
C LYS A 190 -19.24 16.36 22.82
N LEU A 191 -18.57 15.32 22.31
CA LEU A 191 -17.32 14.78 22.86
C LEU A 191 -16.07 15.49 22.31
N GLY A 192 -16.25 16.58 21.55
CA GLY A 192 -15.17 17.37 20.98
C GLY A 192 -14.69 16.91 19.61
N LEU A 193 -15.40 15.97 18.96
CA LEU A 193 -15.09 15.55 17.60
C LEU A 193 -15.63 16.56 16.59
N THR A 194 -14.74 17.43 16.17
CA THR A 194 -14.80 18.38 15.05
C THR A 194 -15.04 17.80 13.66
N PRO A 195 -16.09 18.12 12.86
CA PRO A 195 -15.98 17.90 11.42
C PRO A 195 -14.78 18.70 10.87
N VAL A 196 -13.81 17.99 10.30
CA VAL A 196 -12.56 18.57 9.75
C VAL A 196 -12.25 17.93 8.42
N THR A 197 -11.60 18.68 7.52
CA THR A 197 -11.06 18.10 6.29
C THR A 197 -10.06 17.02 6.64
N VAL A 198 -10.26 15.85 6.05
CA VAL A 198 -9.35 14.72 6.19
C VAL A 198 -8.08 15.09 5.43
N PRO A 199 -6.89 15.10 6.07
CA PRO A 199 -5.66 15.40 5.36
C PRO A 199 -5.34 14.28 4.35
N ASP A 200 -4.58 14.57 3.29
CA ASP A 200 -4.28 13.63 2.20
C ASP A 200 -3.32 12.47 2.58
N TYR A 201 -3.58 11.74 3.67
CA TYR A 201 -2.86 10.52 3.97
C TYR A 201 -3.46 9.32 3.21
N PRO A 202 -2.67 8.29 2.90
CA PRO A 202 -3.22 7.04 2.39
C PRO A 202 -3.98 6.36 3.54
N TYR A 203 -5.28 6.63 3.62
CA TYR A 203 -6.20 5.94 4.50
C TYR A 203 -6.84 4.80 3.73
N PRO A 204 -6.23 3.61 3.66
CA PRO A 204 -6.94 2.46 3.14
C PRO A 204 -8.20 2.29 4.00
N ASP A 205 -9.36 2.14 3.37
CA ASP A 205 -10.66 1.94 4.02
C ASP A 205 -11.35 3.18 4.64
N LEU A 206 -10.76 4.37 4.52
CA LEU A 206 -11.58 5.58 4.54
C LEU A 206 -12.15 5.75 3.12
N ASP A 207 -13.47 5.82 2.98
CA ASP A 207 -14.09 5.95 1.66
C ASP A 207 -13.48 7.13 0.90
N ALA A 208 -13.13 6.92 -0.37
CA ALA A 208 -12.51 7.96 -1.21
C ALA A 208 -13.42 9.19 -1.40
N VAL A 209 -14.71 9.06 -1.10
CA VAL A 209 -15.70 10.13 -1.16
C VAL A 209 -15.68 11.02 0.09
N HIS A 210 -15.20 10.54 1.23
CA HIS A 210 -15.17 11.29 2.49
C HIS A 210 -14.00 12.26 2.51
N SER A 211 -14.25 13.49 2.07
CA SER A 211 -13.29 14.60 2.16
C SER A 211 -13.18 15.15 3.60
N LYS A 212 -14.12 14.80 4.47
CA LYS A 212 -14.21 15.29 5.85
C LYS A 212 -14.50 14.16 6.85
N HIS A 213 -14.01 14.33 8.07
CA HIS A 213 -14.40 13.56 9.24
C HIS A 213 -15.83 13.93 9.67
N LEU A 214 -16.59 12.95 10.15
CA LEU A 214 -18.02 13.07 10.50
C LEU A 214 -18.89 13.49 9.31
N GLU A 215 -18.41 13.21 8.10
CA GLU A 215 -19.21 13.33 6.89
C GLU A 215 -20.09 12.09 6.78
N LYS A 216 -21.36 12.30 6.46
CA LYS A 216 -22.31 11.22 6.22
C LYS A 216 -22.50 11.05 4.73
N GLU A 217 -22.63 9.80 4.30
CA GLU A 217 -22.89 9.46 2.90
C GLU A 217 -23.92 8.35 2.81
N PHE A 218 -24.80 8.46 1.82
CA PHE A 218 -25.74 7.40 1.45
C PHE A 218 -25.10 6.48 0.41
N ARG A 219 -25.14 5.18 0.68
CA ARG A 219 -24.70 4.13 -0.23
C ARG A 219 -25.87 3.21 -0.57
N GLU A 220 -26.13 3.08 -1.87
CA GLU A 220 -27.09 2.13 -2.41
C GLU A 220 -26.79 0.68 -1.94
N PRO A 221 -27.82 -0.16 -1.72
CA PRO A 221 -29.23 0.13 -1.96
C PRO A 221 -29.94 0.86 -0.81
N ASN A 222 -29.35 0.98 0.39
CA ASN A 222 -30.06 1.46 1.59
C ASN A 222 -29.15 1.57 2.84
N ASN A 223 -27.93 2.10 2.72
CA ASN A 223 -27.03 2.23 3.87
C ASN A 223 -26.54 3.67 4.02
N TYR A 224 -26.36 4.13 5.25
CA TYR A 224 -25.58 5.34 5.52
C TYR A 224 -24.21 4.94 6.05
N SER A 225 -23.19 5.76 5.83
CA SER A 225 -21.90 5.65 6.50
C SER A 225 -21.49 7.00 7.05
N ILE A 226 -20.75 6.99 8.15
CA ILE A 226 -20.04 8.17 8.65
C ILE A 226 -18.54 7.89 8.69
N SER A 227 -17.74 8.86 8.28
CA SER A 227 -16.28 8.80 8.37
C SER A 227 -15.78 9.14 9.77
N ILE A 228 -14.85 8.35 10.28
CA ILE A 228 -14.20 8.58 11.58
C ILE A 228 -12.72 8.85 11.34
N LEU A 229 -12.20 9.90 11.97
CA LEU A 229 -10.78 10.22 12.06
C LEU A 229 -10.53 10.85 13.42
N MET A 230 -9.83 10.14 14.31
CA MET A 230 -9.55 10.56 15.67
C MET A 230 -8.07 10.53 15.96
N ASN A 231 -7.57 11.55 16.66
CA ASN A 231 -6.23 11.54 17.22
C ASN A 231 -6.30 11.04 18.67
N LEU A 232 -5.83 9.82 18.91
CA LEU A 232 -5.88 9.16 20.21
C LEU A 232 -5.08 9.90 21.30
N ASN A 233 -4.17 10.81 20.93
CA ASN A 233 -3.45 11.65 21.90
C ASN A 233 -4.28 12.86 22.36
N ALA A 234 -5.26 13.30 21.57
CA ALA A 234 -6.01 14.54 21.78
C ALA A 234 -7.50 14.29 22.07
N THR A 235 -8.00 13.09 21.78
CA THR A 235 -9.39 12.69 21.98
C THR A 235 -9.49 11.71 23.13
N ASP A 236 -10.52 11.87 23.97
CA ASP A 236 -10.92 10.83 24.92
C ASP A 236 -11.58 9.67 24.16
N ALA A 237 -10.72 8.86 23.53
CA ALA A 237 -11.14 7.80 22.63
C ALA A 237 -11.94 6.73 23.39
N LYS A 238 -11.66 6.51 24.68
CA LYS A 238 -12.43 5.59 25.52
C LYS A 238 -13.89 6.04 25.62
N THR A 239 -14.14 7.29 26.00
CA THR A 239 -15.51 7.83 26.09
C THR A 239 -16.22 7.80 24.74
N VAL A 240 -15.51 8.10 23.65
CA VAL A 240 -16.07 7.99 22.28
C VAL A 240 -16.50 6.55 21.98
N PHE A 241 -15.67 5.56 22.26
CA PHE A 241 -16.03 4.17 22.00
C PHE A 241 -17.15 3.66 22.92
N GLU A 242 -17.15 4.02 24.19
CA GLU A 242 -18.25 3.71 25.11
C GLU A 242 -19.57 4.28 24.59
N LYS A 243 -19.53 5.50 24.03
CA LYS A 243 -20.69 6.14 23.40
C LYS A 243 -21.16 5.38 22.15
N VAL A 244 -20.24 4.99 21.27
CA VAL A 244 -20.55 4.19 20.07
C VAL A 244 -21.09 2.81 20.45
N ALA A 245 -20.54 2.16 21.47
CA ALA A 245 -21.00 0.86 21.96
C ALA A 245 -22.42 0.95 22.56
N ALA A 246 -22.70 1.99 23.36
CA ALA A 246 -24.04 2.25 23.85
C ALA A 246 -25.03 2.49 22.69
N TYR A 247 -24.60 3.22 21.65
CA TYR A 247 -25.41 3.47 20.46
C TYR A 247 -25.66 2.20 19.64
N TYR A 248 -24.67 1.31 19.53
CA TYR A 248 -24.80 0.01 18.89
C TYR A 248 -25.86 -0.87 19.58
N GLU A 249 -25.80 -0.96 20.91
CA GLU A 249 -26.79 -1.73 21.68
C GLU A 249 -28.20 -1.11 21.59
N ALA A 250 -28.29 0.22 21.63
CA ALA A 250 -29.57 0.93 21.52
C ALA A 250 -30.24 0.81 20.13
N THR A 251 -29.47 0.50 19.09
CA THR A 251 -29.95 0.41 17.70
C THR A 251 -30.19 -1.03 17.23
N ASP A 252 -30.33 -1.98 18.16
CA ASP A 252 -30.48 -3.40 17.86
C ASP A 252 -29.35 -3.92 16.95
N LYS A 253 -28.12 -3.46 17.25
CA LYS A 253 -26.89 -3.96 16.62
C LYS A 253 -26.78 -3.70 15.12
N LYS A 254 -27.44 -2.64 14.63
CA LYS A 254 -27.48 -2.27 13.21
C LYS A 254 -26.26 -1.49 12.71
N LEU A 255 -25.23 -1.29 13.53
CA LEU A 255 -23.99 -0.65 13.08
C LEU A 255 -22.99 -1.69 12.57
N ARG A 256 -22.27 -1.33 11.52
CA ARG A 256 -21.06 -2.01 11.06
C ARG A 256 -19.90 -1.03 11.25
N ILE A 257 -18.96 -1.39 12.10
CA ILE A 257 -17.81 -0.52 12.43
C ILE A 257 -16.57 -1.16 11.81
N GLY A 258 -15.94 -0.44 10.89
CA GLY A 258 -14.63 -0.78 10.33
C GLY A 258 -13.68 0.37 10.61
N LEU A 259 -12.92 0.27 11.70
CA LEU A 259 -11.94 1.27 12.11
C LEU A 259 -10.55 0.65 12.09
N TYR A 260 -9.53 1.45 11.85
CA TYR A 260 -8.15 1.05 11.76
C TYR A 260 -7.31 1.96 12.63
N CYS A 261 -6.32 1.38 13.30
CA CYS A 261 -5.33 2.16 14.02
C CYS A 261 -4.06 2.29 13.18
N SER A 262 -3.64 3.52 12.90
CA SER A 262 -2.39 3.85 12.19
C SER A 262 -1.12 3.27 12.82
N ASN A 263 -1.17 2.82 14.08
CA ASN A 263 -0.03 2.21 14.76
C ASN A 263 0.22 0.77 14.34
N ASN A 264 -0.81 0.04 13.93
CA ASN A 264 -0.71 -1.37 13.59
C ASN A 264 -1.46 -1.78 12.32
N MET A 265 -2.23 -0.86 11.73
CA MET A 265 -3.17 -1.07 10.64
C MET A 265 -4.10 -2.27 10.86
N GLU A 266 -4.34 -2.60 12.13
CA GLU A 266 -5.25 -3.67 12.51
C GLU A 266 -6.68 -3.14 12.39
N GLN A 267 -7.50 -3.88 11.66
CA GLN A 267 -8.92 -3.60 11.60
C GLN A 267 -9.55 -3.92 12.94
N ILE A 268 -10.07 -2.90 13.59
CA ILE A 268 -10.96 -2.98 14.73
C ILE A 268 -12.38 -3.15 14.18
N ASN A 269 -12.83 -4.41 14.15
CA ASN A 269 -14.20 -4.74 13.76
C ASN A 269 -15.11 -4.60 14.99
N GLY A 270 -16.12 -3.75 14.90
CA GLY A 270 -17.00 -3.50 16.04
C GLY A 270 -18.09 -4.56 16.18
N GLY A 271 -17.89 -5.46 17.14
CA GLY A 271 -18.92 -5.89 18.06
C GLY A 271 -18.44 -5.60 19.50
N PRO A 272 -19.34 -5.44 20.49
CA PRO A 272 -18.96 -5.35 21.90
C PRO A 272 -18.50 -6.73 22.35
N GLY A 273 -17.20 -6.97 22.17
CA GLY A 273 -16.54 -8.24 22.46
C GLY A 273 -15.12 -8.22 21.91
N ASP A 274 -14.18 -8.05 22.82
CA ASP A 274 -12.77 -8.41 22.72
C ASP A 274 -11.82 -7.43 22.00
N GLN A 275 -12.03 -6.98 20.77
CA GLN A 275 -10.96 -6.21 20.08
C GLN A 275 -10.74 -4.78 20.60
N LEU A 276 -11.82 -4.05 20.90
CA LEU A 276 -11.73 -2.67 21.41
C LEU A 276 -11.18 -2.60 22.83
N THR A 277 -11.58 -3.53 23.70
CA THR A 277 -11.10 -3.60 25.08
C THR A 277 -9.65 -4.06 25.14
N GLU A 278 -9.24 -5.01 24.29
CA GLU A 278 -7.84 -5.45 24.17
C GLU A 278 -6.94 -4.37 23.55
N PHE A 279 -7.45 -3.54 22.63
CA PHE A 279 -6.72 -2.40 22.05
C PHE A 279 -6.20 -1.42 23.13
N TYR A 280 -6.92 -1.26 24.24
CA TYR A 280 -6.52 -0.38 25.36
C TYR A 280 -5.66 -1.05 26.44
N LYS A 281 -5.48 -2.38 26.40
CA LYS A 281 -4.62 -3.10 27.36
C LYS A 281 -3.15 -3.13 26.97
N LYS A 282 -2.82 -2.72 25.73
CA LYS A 282 -1.45 -2.64 25.18
C LYS A 282 -0.98 -1.21 25.12
#